data_AF-A0A9D8IA59-F1
#
_entry.id   AF-A0A9D8IA59-F1
#
_cell.length_a   1.000
_cell.length_b   1.000
_cell.length_c   1.000
_cell.angle_alpha   90.00
_cell.angle_beta   90.00
_cell.angle_gamma   90.00
#
_symmetry.space_group_name_H-M   'P 1'
#
loop_
_entity.id
_entity.type
_entity.pdbx_description
1 polymer ?
#
loop_
_entity_poly.entity_id
_entity_poly.type
_entity_poly.pdbx_seq_one_letter_code
_entity_poly.pdbx_strand_id
1 'polypeptide(L)'
;MSGFRRQSASLHRQHQFDAPAGAKPLPSTLVPCTQDRDFPVYDWAVRHAAVTKLTADKQASLVFIGDSITQMFGGAPHDRGQPGKDVWEKFYAKRNAANLGFGYDYLENTLWRLRHGELDGAKAKVVVMHIGTNNAGKNTPEEIVAGVGALLDEIHQRQPQAHVVLMAIFPRGPKPDAMRAKLDTTAKGYEIWAEALEPVLVKLLGESKP
;
A
#
# COMPACT_ATOMS: atom_id res chain seq x y z
N MET A 1 -50.78 10.83 -36.02
CA MET A 1 -50.03 11.11 -34.77
C MET A 1 -50.44 10.05 -33.75
N SER A 2 -49.53 9.15 -33.37
CA SER A 2 -49.82 8.11 -32.37
C SER A 2 -48.51 7.54 -31.80
N GLY A 3 -48.14 8.04 -30.62
CA GLY A 3 -47.67 7.27 -29.48
C GLY A 3 -46.44 6.36 -29.61
N PHE A 4 -45.27 6.88 -29.24
CA PHE A 4 -44.15 6.10 -28.71
C PHE A 4 -44.52 5.44 -27.37
N ARG A 5 -44.24 4.14 -27.21
CA ARG A 5 -43.86 3.54 -25.92
C ARG A 5 -42.90 2.38 -26.16
N ARG A 6 -41.59 2.64 -26.05
CA ARG A 6 -40.60 1.58 -25.75
C ARG A 6 -40.67 1.34 -24.25
N GLN A 7 -41.17 0.18 -23.84
CA GLN A 7 -40.93 -0.32 -22.48
C GLN A 7 -39.47 -0.77 -22.42
N SER A 8 -38.59 0.02 -21.78
CA SER A 8 -37.32 -0.50 -21.28
C SER A 8 -37.58 -1.10 -19.90
N ALA A 9 -37.71 -2.42 -19.83
CA ALA A 9 -37.67 -3.11 -18.55
C ALA A 9 -36.24 -3.00 -18.00
N SER A 10 -36.11 -2.30 -16.87
CA SER A 10 -34.88 -2.22 -16.08
C SER A 10 -34.58 -3.61 -15.50
N LEU A 11 -33.44 -4.18 -15.88
CA LEU A 11 -32.85 -5.37 -15.27
C LEU A 11 -31.63 -4.94 -14.46
N HIS A 12 -31.84 -4.22 -13.37
CA HIS A 12 -30.85 -4.08 -12.29
C HIS A 12 -31.50 -4.60 -11.02
N ARG A 13 -31.60 -5.92 -10.90
CA ARG A 13 -31.90 -6.55 -9.61
C ARG A 13 -30.60 -6.52 -8.81
N GLN A 14 -30.38 -5.44 -8.05
CA GLN A 14 -29.37 -5.45 -7.00
C GLN A 14 -29.80 -6.53 -6.02
N HIS A 15 -29.11 -7.66 -6.02
CA HIS A 15 -29.25 -8.64 -4.96
C HIS A 15 -28.63 -8.02 -3.70
N GLN A 16 -29.47 -7.37 -2.90
CA GLN A 16 -29.10 -6.97 -1.56
C GLN A 16 -28.97 -8.25 -0.74
N PHE A 17 -27.73 -8.57 -0.35
CA PHE A 17 -27.48 -9.69 0.55
C PHE A 17 -27.83 -9.24 1.96
N ASP A 18 -28.92 -9.79 2.50
CA ASP A 18 -29.24 -9.61 3.91
C ASP A 18 -28.35 -10.53 4.73
N ALA A 19 -27.48 -9.94 5.55
CA ALA A 19 -26.63 -10.71 6.45
C ALA A 19 -27.49 -11.54 7.42
N PRO A 20 -27.05 -12.77 7.80
CA PRO A 20 -27.77 -13.57 8.79
C PRO A 20 -28.01 -12.81 10.09
N ALA A 21 -29.17 -13.03 10.71
CA ALA A 21 -29.50 -12.41 12.00
C ALA A 21 -28.41 -12.69 13.05
N GLY A 22 -27.84 -11.63 13.62
CA GLY A 22 -26.76 -11.70 14.61
C GLY A 22 -25.34 -11.68 14.03
N ALA A 23 -25.17 -11.67 12.71
CA ALA A 23 -23.87 -11.45 12.09
C ALA A 23 -23.39 -10.01 12.34
N LYS A 24 -22.21 -9.86 12.95
CA LYS A 24 -21.54 -8.56 13.03
C LYS A 24 -20.84 -8.31 11.69
N PRO A 25 -21.02 -7.14 11.06
CA PRO A 25 -20.27 -6.81 9.85
C PRO A 25 -18.78 -6.81 10.16
N LEU A 26 -17.98 -7.30 9.21
CA LEU A 26 -16.53 -7.23 9.32
C LEU A 26 -16.10 -5.75 9.35
N PRO A 27 -15.05 -5.40 10.12
CA PRO A 27 -14.37 -4.11 9.98
C PRO A 27 -14.04 -3.83 8.51
N SER A 28 -14.18 -2.58 8.08
CA SER A 28 -13.90 -2.21 6.68
C SER A 28 -12.48 -2.58 6.26
N THR A 29 -11.53 -2.53 7.21
CA THR A 29 -10.12 -2.90 7.04
C THR A 29 -9.91 -4.35 6.59
N LEU A 30 -10.90 -5.22 6.78
CA LEU A 30 -10.88 -6.63 6.36
C LEU A 30 -11.63 -6.91 5.06
N VAL A 31 -12.25 -5.89 4.45
CA VAL A 31 -13.06 -6.03 3.24
C VAL A 31 -12.31 -5.44 2.06
N PRO A 32 -11.61 -6.24 1.23
CA PRO A 32 -10.77 -5.72 0.16
C PRO A 32 -11.61 -4.95 -0.86
N CYS A 33 -11.19 -3.73 -1.21
CA CYS A 33 -11.86 -2.93 -2.24
C CYS A 33 -10.90 -2.02 -3.02
N THR A 34 -11.30 -1.64 -4.23
CA THR A 34 -10.57 -0.65 -5.04
C THR A 34 -10.85 0.78 -4.57
N GLN A 35 -10.11 1.75 -5.11
CA GLN A 35 -10.33 3.18 -4.85
C GLN A 35 -9.97 4.05 -6.06
N ASP A 36 -10.55 5.24 -6.13
CA ASP A 36 -10.40 6.21 -7.22
C ASP A 36 -10.35 7.66 -6.72
N ARG A 37 -9.94 7.88 -5.46
CA ARG A 37 -10.12 9.16 -4.75
C ARG A 37 -9.36 10.36 -5.33
N ASP A 38 -8.39 10.10 -6.20
CA ASP A 38 -7.56 11.13 -6.82
C ASP A 38 -7.58 11.06 -8.36
N PHE A 39 -8.58 10.38 -8.92
CA PHE A 39 -8.86 10.38 -10.35
C PHE A 39 -9.47 11.73 -10.79
N PRO A 40 -9.10 12.31 -11.95
CA PRO A 40 -8.20 11.78 -12.98
C PRO A 40 -6.74 12.19 -12.83
N VAL A 41 -6.35 12.89 -11.77
CA VAL A 41 -4.96 13.33 -11.54
C VAL A 41 -4.03 12.12 -11.42
N TYR A 42 -4.56 11.04 -10.87
CA TYR A 42 -3.85 9.79 -10.66
C TYR A 42 -4.79 8.61 -10.83
N ASP A 43 -4.44 7.73 -11.77
CA ASP A 43 -5.17 6.50 -12.03
C ASP A 43 -4.57 5.35 -11.23
N TRP A 44 -5.29 4.97 -10.17
CA TRP A 44 -4.89 3.91 -9.26
C TRP A 44 -4.80 2.54 -9.94
N ALA A 45 -5.73 2.25 -10.87
CA ALA A 45 -5.76 0.96 -11.56
C ALA A 45 -4.60 0.84 -12.56
N VAL A 46 -4.27 1.93 -13.27
CA VAL A 46 -3.10 1.98 -14.16
C VAL A 46 -1.81 1.79 -13.37
N ARG A 47 -1.65 2.46 -12.22
CA ARG A 47 -0.47 2.22 -11.37
C ARG A 47 -0.43 0.78 -10.86
N HIS A 48 -1.55 0.22 -10.40
CA HIS A 48 -1.61 -1.17 -9.93
C HIS A 48 -1.09 -2.14 -10.99
N ALA A 49 -1.54 -1.99 -12.25
CA ALA A 49 -1.04 -2.80 -13.35
C ALA A 49 0.47 -2.60 -13.59
N ALA A 50 0.95 -1.36 -13.58
CA ALA A 50 2.36 -1.04 -13.80
C ALA A 50 3.28 -1.57 -12.68
N VAL A 51 2.87 -1.40 -11.42
CA VAL A 51 3.60 -1.90 -10.24
C VAL A 51 3.62 -3.41 -10.21
N THR A 52 2.48 -4.08 -10.46
CA THR A 52 2.39 -5.55 -10.51
C THR A 52 3.32 -6.11 -11.57
N LYS A 53 3.29 -5.53 -12.78
CA LYS A 53 4.20 -5.94 -13.86
C LYS A 53 5.67 -5.72 -13.48
N LEU A 54 6.01 -4.55 -12.95
CA LEU A 54 7.39 -4.22 -12.58
C LEU A 54 7.92 -5.13 -11.47
N THR A 55 7.11 -5.45 -10.46
CA THR A 55 7.50 -6.35 -9.38
C THR A 55 7.77 -7.76 -9.91
N ALA A 56 6.94 -8.25 -10.82
CA ALA A 56 7.09 -9.56 -11.45
C ALA A 56 8.29 -9.62 -12.40
N ASP A 57 8.42 -8.67 -13.34
CA ASP A 57 9.47 -8.64 -14.36
C ASP A 57 10.87 -8.65 -13.72
N LYS A 58 11.03 -7.93 -12.61
CA LYS A 58 12.31 -7.84 -11.89
C LYS A 58 12.51 -8.94 -10.86
N GLN A 59 11.47 -9.72 -10.54
CA GLN A 59 11.44 -10.64 -9.40
C GLN A 59 11.94 -9.95 -8.12
N ALA A 60 11.32 -8.83 -7.76
CA ALA A 60 11.84 -7.93 -6.72
C ALA A 60 12.16 -8.67 -5.42
N SER A 61 13.35 -8.39 -4.85
CA SER A 61 13.82 -9.00 -3.60
C SER A 61 13.61 -8.14 -2.35
N LEU A 62 13.54 -6.83 -2.54
CA LEU A 62 13.15 -5.87 -1.51
C LEU A 62 11.86 -5.19 -1.98
N VAL A 63 10.83 -5.24 -1.16
CA VAL A 63 9.51 -4.70 -1.53
C VAL A 63 9.05 -3.73 -0.45
N PHE A 64 8.66 -2.53 -0.86
CA PHE A 64 8.04 -1.55 0.03
C PHE A 64 6.54 -1.51 -0.23
N ILE A 65 5.72 -1.69 0.80
CA ILE A 65 4.25 -1.60 0.72
C ILE A 65 3.81 -0.43 1.59
N GLY A 66 2.95 0.43 1.07
CA GLY A 66 2.38 1.50 1.87
C GLY A 66 1.46 2.45 1.15
N ASP A 67 1.25 3.60 1.77
CA ASP A 67 0.43 4.69 1.25
C ASP A 67 1.26 5.73 0.45
N SER A 68 0.78 6.97 0.40
CA SER A 68 1.47 8.12 -0.21
C SER A 68 2.88 8.33 0.31
N ILE A 69 3.16 8.05 1.59
CA ILE A 69 4.49 8.24 2.17
C ILE A 69 5.47 7.27 1.50
N THR A 70 5.06 6.01 1.35
CA THR A 70 5.88 5.03 0.63
C THR A 70 5.98 5.40 -0.86
N GLN A 71 4.88 5.82 -1.51
CA GLN A 71 4.90 6.21 -2.92
C GLN A 71 5.89 7.35 -3.21
N MET A 72 5.91 8.36 -2.36
CA MET A 72 6.73 9.57 -2.50
C MET A 72 8.21 9.34 -2.14
N PHE A 73 8.54 8.20 -1.53
CA PHE A 73 9.93 7.82 -1.22
C PHE A 73 10.76 7.64 -2.50
N GLY A 74 10.17 7.17 -3.59
CA GLY A 74 10.86 7.09 -4.89
C GLY A 74 10.62 5.79 -5.66
N GLY A 75 11.52 5.47 -6.57
CA GLY A 75 11.45 4.27 -7.40
C GLY A 75 10.39 4.36 -8.51
N ALA A 76 10.49 3.45 -9.47
CA ALA A 76 9.50 3.33 -10.53
C ALA A 76 8.21 2.67 -10.02
N PRO A 77 7.03 2.97 -10.60
CA PRO A 77 6.81 3.96 -11.65
C PRO A 77 6.71 5.40 -11.11
N HIS A 78 7.13 6.37 -11.94
CA HIS A 78 7.17 7.80 -11.62
C HIS A 78 5.88 8.53 -12.06
N ASP A 79 4.79 8.27 -11.36
CA ASP A 79 3.47 8.86 -11.65
C ASP A 79 3.14 10.13 -10.84
N ARG A 80 3.99 10.49 -9.87
CA ARG A 80 3.90 11.70 -9.05
C ARG A 80 5.28 12.23 -8.67
N GLY A 81 5.31 13.41 -8.03
CA GLY A 81 6.51 13.92 -7.38
C GLY A 81 7.04 12.96 -6.32
N GLN A 82 8.36 12.74 -6.32
CA GLN A 82 9.06 11.82 -5.42
C GLN A 82 10.18 12.55 -4.67
N PRO A 83 9.86 13.27 -3.59
CA PRO A 83 10.86 14.02 -2.82
C PRO A 83 12.01 13.16 -2.28
N GLY A 84 11.77 11.85 -2.08
CA GLY A 84 12.79 10.91 -1.64
C GLY A 84 13.63 10.29 -2.75
N LYS A 85 13.42 10.64 -4.03
CA LYS A 85 14.02 9.94 -5.19
C LYS A 85 15.53 9.74 -5.04
N ASP A 86 16.27 10.77 -4.67
CA ASP A 86 17.74 10.67 -4.55
C ASP A 86 18.16 9.75 -3.39
N VAL A 87 17.37 9.73 -2.31
CA VAL A 87 17.56 8.77 -1.20
C VAL A 87 17.26 7.35 -1.68
N TRP A 88 16.17 7.15 -2.43
CA TRP A 88 15.83 5.84 -3.00
C TRP A 88 16.93 5.30 -3.92
N GLU A 89 17.45 6.15 -4.80
CA GLU A 89 18.55 5.79 -5.70
C GLU A 89 19.82 5.40 -4.93
N LYS A 90 20.15 6.15 -3.87
CA LYS A 90 21.30 5.88 -3.01
C LYS A 90 21.18 4.55 -2.26
N PHE A 91 20.03 4.26 -1.65
CA PHE A 91 19.89 3.16 -0.69
C PHE A 91 19.26 1.89 -1.27
N TYR A 92 18.44 1.98 -2.32
CA TYR A 92 17.56 0.87 -2.73
C TYR A 92 17.68 0.47 -4.21
N ALA A 93 18.18 1.32 -5.10
CA ALA A 93 18.28 1.00 -6.53
C ALA A 93 19.09 -0.27 -6.82
N LYS A 94 20.16 -0.51 -6.04
CA LYS A 94 21.02 -1.70 -6.19
C LYS A 94 20.45 -2.96 -5.53
N ARG A 95 19.38 -2.85 -4.74
CA ARG A 95 18.77 -3.96 -3.97
C ARG A 95 17.63 -4.68 -4.68
N ASN A 96 17.49 -4.42 -5.99
CA ASN A 96 16.36 -4.89 -6.78
C ASN A 96 15.01 -4.56 -6.10
N ALA A 97 14.89 -3.31 -5.64
CA ALA A 97 13.75 -2.87 -4.83
C ALA A 97 12.53 -2.52 -5.69
N ALA A 98 11.33 -2.83 -5.22
CA ALA A 98 10.07 -2.36 -5.80
C ALA A 98 9.26 -1.52 -4.80
N ASN A 99 8.66 -0.45 -5.29
CA ASN A 99 7.83 0.46 -4.49
C ASN A 99 6.35 0.26 -4.82
N LEU A 100 5.62 -0.38 -3.91
CA LEU A 100 4.18 -0.66 -3.97
C LEU A 100 3.42 0.34 -3.06
N GLY A 101 3.90 1.59 -3.00
CA GLY A 101 3.22 2.70 -2.34
C GLY A 101 2.11 3.28 -3.22
N PHE A 102 0.94 3.56 -2.63
CA PHE A 102 -0.21 4.15 -3.33
C PHE A 102 -0.83 5.30 -2.52
N GLY A 103 -0.96 6.46 -3.15
CA GLY A 103 -1.58 7.63 -2.53
C GLY A 103 -3.01 7.34 -2.08
N TYR A 104 -3.36 7.82 -0.88
CA TYR A 104 -4.66 7.64 -0.23
C TYR A 104 -5.06 6.19 0.11
N ASP A 105 -4.19 5.21 -0.11
CA ASP A 105 -4.54 3.83 0.21
C ASP A 105 -4.81 3.63 1.70
N TYR A 106 -5.87 2.89 1.96
CA TYR A 106 -6.19 2.33 3.26
C TYR A 106 -5.72 0.88 3.32
N LEU A 107 -5.81 0.26 4.50
CA LEU A 107 -5.55 -1.17 4.71
C LEU A 107 -6.36 -2.03 3.73
N GLU A 108 -7.65 -1.74 3.57
CA GLU A 108 -8.55 -2.48 2.68
C GLU A 108 -8.19 -2.37 1.18
N ASN A 109 -7.61 -1.25 0.76
CA ASN A 109 -7.17 -1.06 -0.62
C ASN A 109 -5.88 -1.85 -0.88
N THR A 110 -4.95 -1.78 0.08
CA THR A 110 -3.71 -2.56 0.04
C THR A 110 -4.01 -4.05 0.01
N LEU A 111 -4.95 -4.52 0.83
CA LEU A 111 -5.34 -5.93 0.88
C LEU A 111 -5.91 -6.39 -0.46
N TRP A 112 -6.71 -5.53 -1.12
CA TRP A 112 -7.18 -5.82 -2.48
C TRP A 112 -6.01 -5.98 -3.44
N ARG A 113 -5.05 -5.03 -3.46
CA ARG A 113 -3.92 -5.08 -4.40
C ARG A 113 -3.06 -6.32 -4.22
N LEU A 114 -2.73 -6.69 -2.97
CA LEU A 114 -2.01 -7.93 -2.69
C LEU A 114 -2.78 -9.12 -3.24
N ARG A 115 -4.10 -9.17 -3.01
CA ARG A 115 -4.97 -10.23 -3.53
C ARG A 115 -5.06 -10.31 -5.04
N HIS A 116 -4.69 -9.24 -5.74
CA HIS A 116 -4.77 -9.10 -7.19
C HIS A 116 -3.39 -9.05 -7.85
N GLY A 117 -2.39 -9.64 -7.20
CA GLY A 117 -1.18 -10.14 -7.87
C GLY A 117 0.09 -9.32 -7.66
N GLU A 118 0.05 -8.25 -6.86
CA GLU A 118 1.22 -7.39 -6.64
C GLU A 118 2.48 -8.13 -6.17
N LEU A 119 2.31 -9.27 -5.49
CA LEU A 119 3.43 -10.09 -4.99
C LEU A 119 3.62 -11.40 -5.75
N ASP A 120 2.80 -11.75 -6.74
CA ASP A 120 2.79 -13.13 -7.31
C ASP A 120 4.07 -13.45 -8.09
N GLY A 121 4.68 -12.45 -8.71
CA GLY A 121 5.96 -12.58 -9.41
C GLY A 121 7.18 -12.17 -8.59
N ALA A 122 7.00 -11.71 -7.34
CA ALA A 122 8.10 -11.29 -6.50
C ALA A 122 8.91 -12.50 -5.98
N LYS A 123 10.17 -12.25 -5.64
CA LYS A 123 11.01 -13.17 -4.84
C LYS A 123 11.47 -12.43 -3.60
N ALA A 124 10.51 -11.89 -2.85
CA ALA A 124 10.77 -10.99 -1.74
C ALA A 124 11.56 -11.73 -0.66
N LYS A 125 12.73 -11.19 -0.30
CA LYS A 125 13.46 -11.57 0.90
C LYS A 125 13.03 -10.69 2.07
N VAL A 126 12.73 -9.43 1.79
CA VAL A 126 12.29 -8.45 2.76
C VAL A 126 11.13 -7.64 2.20
N VAL A 127 10.10 -7.50 3.03
CA VAL A 127 8.97 -6.59 2.79
C VAL A 127 8.99 -5.52 3.88
N VAL A 128 9.13 -4.26 3.51
CA VAL A 128 8.98 -3.11 4.42
C VAL A 128 7.55 -2.60 4.29
N MET A 129 6.77 -2.68 5.36
CA MET A 129 5.36 -2.30 5.36
C MET A 129 5.14 -1.07 6.24
N HIS A 130 4.61 0.00 5.64
CA HIS A 130 4.22 1.23 6.31
C HIS A 130 2.87 1.72 5.77
N ILE A 131 1.79 1.30 6.42
CA ILE A 131 0.39 1.53 6.00
C ILE A 131 -0.51 1.71 7.22
N GLY A 132 -1.61 2.46 7.06
CA GLY A 132 -2.66 2.59 8.06
C GLY A 132 -2.82 4.00 8.63
N THR A 133 -1.93 4.95 8.30
CA THR A 133 -2.08 6.37 8.72
C THR A 133 -3.40 6.97 8.23
N ASN A 134 -3.86 6.52 7.06
CA ASN A 134 -5.11 6.95 6.47
C ASN A 134 -6.35 6.33 7.15
N ASN A 135 -6.21 5.17 7.80
CA ASN A 135 -7.25 4.54 8.61
C ASN A 135 -7.34 5.15 10.02
N ALA A 136 -6.29 5.76 10.54
CA ALA A 136 -6.22 6.28 11.92
C ALA A 136 -7.30 7.31 12.26
N GLY A 137 -7.88 8.00 11.28
CA GLY A 137 -9.01 8.93 11.48
C GLY A 137 -10.40 8.33 11.23
N LYS A 138 -10.48 7.07 10.80
CA LYS A 138 -11.71 6.38 10.35
C LYS A 138 -12.05 5.14 11.16
N ASN A 139 -11.03 4.39 11.57
CA ASN A 139 -11.15 3.07 12.18
C ASN A 139 -10.64 3.08 13.62
N THR A 140 -11.14 2.16 14.44
CA THR A 140 -10.60 1.99 15.80
C THR A 140 -9.21 1.34 15.76
N PRO A 141 -8.40 1.46 16.83
CA PRO A 141 -7.12 0.75 16.92
C PRO A 141 -7.26 -0.76 16.69
N GLU A 142 -8.31 -1.39 17.22
CA GLU A 142 -8.57 -2.84 17.08
C GLU A 142 -8.86 -3.21 15.61
N GLU A 143 -9.64 -2.40 14.90
CA GLU A 143 -9.92 -2.61 13.48
C GLU A 143 -8.65 -2.43 12.61
N ILE A 144 -7.80 -1.46 12.96
CA ILE A 144 -6.51 -1.23 12.31
C ILE A 144 -5.58 -2.42 12.53
N VAL A 145 -5.48 -2.91 13.77
CA VAL A 145 -4.68 -4.10 14.12
C VAL A 145 -5.18 -5.32 13.34
N ALA A 146 -6.50 -5.52 13.26
CA ALA A 146 -7.08 -6.61 12.48
C ALA A 146 -6.70 -6.51 10.98
N GLY A 147 -6.79 -5.32 10.39
CA GLY A 147 -6.39 -5.08 9.00
C GLY A 147 -4.90 -5.28 8.75
N VAL A 148 -4.04 -4.82 9.66
CA VAL A 148 -2.59 -5.07 9.61
C VAL A 148 -2.32 -6.58 9.68
N GLY A 149 -3.00 -7.30 10.57
CA GLY A 149 -2.92 -8.77 10.66
C GLY A 149 -3.27 -9.44 9.33
N ALA A 150 -4.39 -9.06 8.70
CA ALA A 150 -4.79 -9.61 7.41
C ALA A 150 -3.77 -9.32 6.28
N LEU A 151 -3.11 -8.17 6.28
CA LEU A 151 -2.03 -7.88 5.34
C LEU A 151 -0.79 -8.74 5.60
N LEU A 152 -0.41 -8.93 6.86
CA LEU A 152 0.71 -9.80 7.22
C LEU A 152 0.46 -11.25 6.80
N ASP A 153 -0.76 -11.75 7.04
CA ASP A 153 -1.16 -13.09 6.60
C ASP A 153 -1.10 -13.23 5.08
N GLU A 154 -1.60 -12.23 4.34
CA GLU A 154 -1.57 -12.22 2.87
C GLU A 154 -0.12 -12.16 2.32
N ILE A 155 0.74 -11.33 2.94
CA ILE A 155 2.17 -11.26 2.59
C ILE A 155 2.84 -12.62 2.85
N HIS A 156 2.61 -13.23 4.00
CA HIS A 156 3.21 -14.52 4.35
C HIS A 156 2.71 -15.65 3.44
N GLN A 157 1.43 -15.63 3.06
CA GLN A 157 0.88 -16.60 2.12
C GLN A 157 1.54 -16.52 0.74
N ARG A 158 1.78 -15.31 0.23
CA ARG A 158 2.37 -15.08 -1.11
C ARG A 158 3.88 -15.20 -1.14
N GLN A 159 4.54 -14.78 -0.06
CA GLN A 159 5.99 -14.68 0.06
C GLN A 159 6.44 -15.30 1.40
N PRO A 160 6.27 -16.62 1.60
CA PRO A 160 6.51 -17.29 2.89
C PRO A 160 7.96 -17.18 3.38
N GLN A 161 8.91 -16.97 2.47
CA GLN A 161 10.32 -16.77 2.78
C GLN A 161 10.67 -15.34 3.23
N ALA A 162 9.77 -14.37 3.04
CA ALA A 162 10.09 -12.97 3.28
C ALA A 162 10.06 -12.62 4.76
N HIS A 163 11.04 -11.84 5.22
CA HIS A 163 10.96 -11.13 6.48
C HIS A 163 10.12 -9.85 6.30
N VAL A 164 9.19 -9.61 7.21
CA VAL A 164 8.40 -8.36 7.21
C VAL A 164 8.95 -7.38 8.25
N VAL A 165 9.35 -6.20 7.79
CA VAL A 165 9.66 -5.04 8.64
C VAL A 165 8.40 -4.18 8.70
N LEU A 166 7.64 -4.34 9.79
CA LEU A 166 6.47 -3.51 10.07
C LEU A 166 6.91 -2.18 10.69
N MET A 167 6.70 -1.08 9.97
CA MET A 167 6.96 0.27 10.46
C MET A 167 5.76 0.80 11.22
N ALA A 168 6.02 1.50 12.33
CA ALA A 168 4.97 2.10 13.14
C ALA A 168 4.18 3.17 12.36
N ILE A 169 2.86 3.22 12.57
CA ILE A 169 2.03 4.30 12.04
C ILE A 169 2.33 5.57 12.85
N PHE A 170 2.86 6.60 12.17
CA PHE A 170 3.20 7.85 12.86
C PHE A 170 1.95 8.68 13.23
N PRO A 171 2.02 9.45 14.34
CA PRO A 171 0.94 10.31 14.77
C PRO A 171 0.46 11.27 13.66
N ARG A 172 -0.86 11.49 13.60
CA ARG A 172 -1.45 12.54 12.76
C ARG A 172 -2.14 13.60 13.62
N GLY A 173 -2.11 14.84 13.15
CA GLY A 173 -2.83 15.97 13.72
C GLY A 173 -3.02 17.08 12.70
N PRO A 174 -3.94 18.04 12.93
CA PRO A 174 -4.20 19.15 12.01
C PRO A 174 -3.02 20.13 11.89
N LYS A 175 -2.10 20.14 12.88
CA LYS A 175 -0.86 20.89 12.84
C LYS A 175 0.33 19.92 12.85
N PRO A 176 1.42 20.20 12.12
CA PRO A 176 2.67 19.49 12.34
C PRO A 176 3.11 19.73 13.77
N ASP A 177 3.21 18.68 14.58
CA ASP A 177 3.97 18.76 15.82
C ASP A 177 5.47 18.58 15.53
N ALA A 178 6.32 18.79 16.54
CA ALA A 178 7.77 18.70 16.39
C ALA A 178 8.24 17.31 15.95
N MET A 179 7.44 16.26 16.17
CA MET A 179 7.75 14.89 15.75
C MET A 179 7.39 14.69 14.28
N ARG A 180 6.24 15.19 13.83
CA ARG A 180 5.81 15.14 12.43
C ARG A 180 6.69 15.98 11.51
N ALA A 181 7.15 17.16 11.95
CA ALA A 181 8.06 17.99 11.16
C ALA A 181 9.41 17.30 10.88
N LYS A 182 9.85 16.39 11.76
CA LYS A 182 11.07 15.58 11.60
C LYS A 182 10.87 14.33 10.75
N LEU A 183 9.63 13.85 10.65
CA LEU A 183 9.21 12.62 9.96
C LEU A 183 8.43 12.92 8.67
N ASP A 184 8.54 14.16 8.17
CA ASP A 184 7.80 14.61 7.00
C ASP A 184 8.32 13.96 5.72
N THR A 185 7.48 13.96 4.68
CA THR A 185 7.75 13.46 3.31
C THR A 185 8.75 14.32 2.52
N THR A 186 9.72 14.92 3.21
CA THR A 186 10.83 15.69 2.64
C THR A 186 12.01 14.77 2.34
N ALA A 187 12.93 15.22 1.48
CA ALA A 187 14.17 14.50 1.22
C ALA A 187 14.94 14.16 2.52
N LYS A 188 14.98 15.10 3.50
CA LYS A 188 15.68 14.87 4.76
C LYS A 188 14.96 13.84 5.64
N GLY A 189 13.63 13.88 5.68
CA GLY A 189 12.85 12.86 6.40
C GLY A 189 13.11 11.46 5.85
N TYR A 190 13.07 11.32 4.52
CA TYR A 190 13.39 10.06 3.85
C TYR A 190 14.82 9.57 4.11
N GLU A 191 15.81 10.47 4.18
CA GLU A 191 17.18 10.10 4.54
C GLU A 191 17.26 9.49 5.95
N ILE A 192 16.60 10.10 6.95
CA ILE A 192 16.55 9.56 8.32
C ILE A 192 15.94 8.16 8.34
N TRP A 193 14.87 7.95 7.55
CA TRP A 193 14.21 6.64 7.48
C TRP A 193 15.12 5.60 6.81
N ALA A 194 15.80 5.99 5.74
CA ALA A 194 16.73 5.11 5.04
C ALA A 194 17.91 4.71 5.93
N GLU A 195 18.51 5.66 6.64
CA GLU A 195 19.58 5.41 7.61
C GLU A 195 19.12 4.48 8.75
N ALA A 196 17.89 4.64 9.24
CA ALA A 196 17.33 3.79 10.29
C ALA A 196 17.03 2.35 9.80
N LEU A 197 16.56 2.20 8.56
CA LEU A 197 16.28 0.90 7.96
C LEU A 197 17.56 0.15 7.55
N GLU A 198 18.61 0.87 7.18
CA GLU A 198 19.85 0.32 6.61
C GLU A 198 20.44 -0.87 7.39
N PRO A 199 20.72 -0.80 8.71
CA PRO A 199 21.30 -1.92 9.43
C PRO A 199 20.39 -3.16 9.46
N VAL A 200 19.07 -2.94 9.44
CA VAL A 200 18.07 -4.03 9.39
C VAL A 200 18.08 -4.67 8.00
N LEU A 201 18.08 -3.86 6.94
CA LEU A 201 18.08 -4.35 5.57
C LEU A 201 19.37 -5.09 5.22
N VAL A 202 20.54 -4.55 5.57
CA VAL A 202 21.84 -5.23 5.38
C VAL A 202 21.82 -6.62 6.02
N LYS A 203 21.32 -6.72 7.26
CA LYS A 203 21.20 -8.00 7.97
C LYS A 203 20.23 -8.96 7.27
N LEU A 204 19.03 -8.52 6.94
CA LEU A 204 17.97 -9.40 6.41
C LEU A 204 18.19 -9.79 4.95
N LEU A 205 18.87 -8.96 4.16
CA LEU A 205 19.24 -9.26 2.79
C LEU A 205 20.51 -10.11 2.68
N GLY A 206 21.24 -10.29 3.79
CA GLY A 206 22.50 -11.03 3.83
C GLY A 206 23.65 -10.28 3.15
N GLU A 207 23.59 -8.95 3.15
CA GLU A 207 24.64 -8.11 2.58
C GLU A 207 25.86 -8.11 3.51
N SER A 208 27.06 -8.08 2.94
CA SER A 208 28.26 -7.80 3.72
C SER A 208 28.17 -6.38 4.28
N LYS A 209 28.64 -6.16 5.51
CA LYS A 209 28.71 -4.80 6.07
C LYS A 209 29.50 -3.91 5.08
N PRO A 210 29.01 -2.70 4.77
CA PRO A 210 29.73 -1.77 3.91
C PRO A 210 31.11 -1.40 4.47
#